data_AF-A0A7X6V662-F1
#
_entry.id   AF-A0A7X6V662-F1
#
_cell.length_a   1.000
_cell.length_b   1.000
_cell.length_c   1.000
_cell.angle_alpha   90.00
_cell.angle_beta   90.00
_cell.angle_gamma   90.00
#
_symmetry.space_group_name_H-M   'P 1'
#
loop_
_entity.id
_entity.type
_entity.pdbx_description
1 polymer ?
#
loop_
_entity_poly.entity_id
_entity_poly.type
_entity_poly.pdbx_seq_one_letter_code
_entity_poly.pdbx_strand_id
1 'polypeptide(L)'
;MAKRFFSDDSFWNLPIADNAETDPRNDDFLERLAVEPGGPFWINCNEYAIPVYEVDDSTPRYTVHQWDLEPSRRPGRWEPRDKYWSQGPGFGKDVPIPDNAKPDPGADAHMALVDWSRNIVWDMWAARIRPDGEWESRTGMVYAADGSGVWRTDDFNV
;
A
#
# COMPACT_ATOMS: atom_id res chain seq x y z
N MET A 1 -9.12 17.45 -16.48
CA MET A 1 -9.63 16.08 -16.26
C MET A 1 -9.77 15.86 -14.76
N ALA A 2 -10.72 15.04 -14.31
CA ALA A 2 -10.88 14.74 -12.90
C ALA A 2 -9.72 13.83 -12.42
N LYS A 3 -9.17 14.10 -11.23
CA LYS A 3 -8.19 13.24 -10.57
C LYS A 3 -8.92 11.97 -10.11
N ARG A 4 -8.66 10.84 -10.75
CA ARG A 4 -9.30 9.55 -10.47
C ARG A 4 -8.23 8.47 -10.41
N PHE A 5 -8.28 7.64 -9.38
CA PHE A 5 -7.47 6.44 -9.33
C PHE A 5 -8.11 5.34 -10.15
N PHE A 6 -7.26 4.63 -10.88
CA PHE A 6 -7.53 3.53 -11.79
C PHE A 6 -8.36 3.91 -13.02
N SER A 7 -8.29 3.08 -14.05
CA SER A 7 -9.05 3.28 -15.29
C SER A 7 -10.56 3.19 -15.06
N ASP A 8 -11.34 3.73 -15.99
CA ASP A 8 -12.81 3.65 -15.92
C ASP A 8 -13.34 2.20 -16.03
N ASP A 9 -12.57 1.29 -16.64
CA ASP A 9 -12.86 -0.13 -16.74
C ASP A 9 -12.24 -0.97 -15.61
N SER A 10 -11.49 -0.36 -14.68
CA SER A 10 -11.02 -1.03 -13.47
C SER A 10 -12.20 -1.44 -12.60
N PHE A 11 -12.11 -2.62 -11.99
CA PHE A 11 -13.13 -3.09 -11.03
C PHE A 11 -13.32 -2.14 -9.84
N TRP A 12 -12.32 -1.31 -9.51
CA TRP A 12 -12.44 -0.24 -8.50
C TRP A 12 -13.40 0.88 -8.89
N ASN A 13 -13.68 1.02 -10.19
CA ASN A 13 -14.45 2.11 -10.78
C ASN A 13 -15.73 1.65 -11.47
N LEU A 14 -16.00 0.34 -11.46
CA LEU A 14 -17.23 -0.25 -11.98
C LEU A 14 -18.29 -0.39 -10.88
N PRO A 15 -19.57 -0.17 -11.18
CA PRO A 15 -20.66 -0.51 -10.27
C PRO A 15 -20.65 -2.01 -9.93
N ILE A 16 -20.97 -2.33 -8.68
CA ILE A 16 -21.31 -3.71 -8.29
C ILE A 16 -22.61 -4.08 -9.00
N ALA A 17 -22.66 -5.25 -9.64
CA ALA A 17 -23.86 -5.72 -10.31
C ALA A 17 -25.01 -5.93 -9.32
N ASP A 18 -26.24 -5.58 -9.70
CA ASP A 18 -27.44 -5.72 -8.86
C ASP A 18 -27.67 -7.15 -8.37
N ASN A 19 -27.17 -8.14 -9.11
CA ASN A 19 -27.26 -9.56 -8.83
C ASN A 19 -25.87 -10.21 -8.64
N ALA A 20 -24.89 -9.45 -8.15
CA ALA A 20 -23.56 -9.98 -7.84
C ALA A 20 -23.68 -11.20 -6.92
N GLU A 21 -23.06 -12.31 -7.31
CA GLU A 21 -23.03 -13.52 -6.49
C GLU A 21 -22.30 -13.25 -5.18
N THR A 22 -22.85 -13.76 -4.08
CA THR A 22 -22.19 -13.76 -2.77
C THR A 22 -21.45 -15.08 -2.55
N ASP A 23 -20.45 -15.09 -1.65
CA ASP A 23 -19.81 -16.34 -1.23
C ASP A 23 -20.90 -17.26 -0.61
N PRO A 24 -20.95 -18.56 -0.95
CA PRO A 24 -21.92 -19.49 -0.37
C PRO A 24 -21.92 -19.57 1.16
N ARG A 25 -20.87 -19.07 1.82
CA ARG A 25 -20.72 -18.99 3.28
C ARG A 25 -21.14 -17.64 3.87
N ASN A 26 -21.76 -16.76 3.08
CA ASN A 26 -22.16 -15.43 3.52
C ASN A 26 -22.94 -15.45 4.85
N ASP A 27 -23.89 -16.39 5.00
CA ASP A 27 -24.67 -16.52 6.24
C ASP A 27 -23.80 -16.95 7.43
N ASP A 28 -22.84 -17.86 7.25
CA ASP A 28 -21.87 -18.25 8.29
C ASP A 28 -20.98 -17.06 8.70
N PHE A 29 -20.57 -16.21 7.77
CA PHE A 29 -19.82 -14.99 8.09
C PHE A 29 -20.64 -13.98 8.90
N LEU A 30 -21.91 -13.78 8.53
CA LEU A 30 -22.81 -12.87 9.24
C LEU A 30 -23.15 -13.39 10.64
N GLU A 31 -23.41 -14.69 10.80
CA GLU A 31 -23.65 -15.31 12.10
C GLU A 31 -22.44 -15.14 13.02
N ARG A 32 -21.23 -15.37 12.52
CA ARG A 32 -19.98 -15.17 13.28
C ARG A 32 -19.77 -13.71 13.66
N LEU A 33 -19.99 -12.79 12.73
CA LEU A 33 -19.85 -11.36 12.98
C LEU A 33 -20.84 -10.88 14.06
N ALA A 34 -22.07 -11.41 14.06
CA ALA A 34 -23.11 -11.05 15.02
C ALA A 34 -22.80 -11.49 16.46
N VAL A 35 -21.98 -12.52 16.65
CA VAL A 35 -21.61 -13.06 17.96
C VAL A 35 -20.14 -12.81 18.34
N GLU A 36 -19.41 -12.04 17.53
CA GLU A 36 -17.99 -11.76 17.74
C GLU A 36 -17.78 -11.08 19.10
N PRO A 37 -17.07 -11.72 20.05
CA PRO A 37 -16.87 -11.17 21.39
C PRO A 37 -15.91 -9.97 21.43
N GLY A 38 -15.25 -9.65 20.31
CA GLY A 38 -14.17 -8.66 20.16
C GLY A 38 -14.51 -7.18 20.46
N GLY A 39 -15.76 -6.85 20.80
CA GLY A 39 -16.16 -5.49 21.18
C GLY A 39 -16.68 -4.65 20.00
N PRO A 40 -16.73 -3.31 20.12
CA PRO A 40 -17.33 -2.46 19.11
C PRO A 40 -16.58 -2.51 17.77
N PHE A 41 -17.27 -2.16 16.70
CA PHE A 41 -16.66 -1.99 15.39
C PHE A 41 -15.71 -0.78 15.43
N TRP A 42 -14.43 -1.01 15.17
CA TRP A 42 -13.42 0.04 15.17
C TRP A 42 -13.12 0.48 13.74
N ILE A 43 -12.90 1.78 13.58
CA ILE A 43 -12.30 2.36 12.39
C ILE A 43 -11.00 3.06 12.81
N ASN A 44 -9.92 2.73 12.09
CA ASN A 44 -8.62 3.36 12.28
C ASN A 44 -8.67 4.77 11.69
N CYS A 45 -8.63 5.79 12.55
CA CYS A 45 -8.69 7.20 12.13
C CYS A 45 -7.43 8.01 12.48
N ASN A 46 -6.52 7.46 13.29
CA ASN A 46 -5.35 8.18 13.82
C ASN A 46 -4.01 7.47 13.58
N GLU A 47 -4.03 6.14 13.55
CA GLU A 47 -2.90 5.25 13.26
C GLU A 47 -3.42 4.14 12.35
N TYR A 48 -2.53 3.50 11.59
CA TYR A 48 -2.82 2.50 10.56
C TYR A 48 -3.72 3.04 9.44
N ALA A 49 -3.59 4.33 9.13
CA ALA A 49 -4.13 4.97 7.94
C ALA A 49 -3.08 4.98 6.81
N ILE A 50 -3.45 5.50 5.63
CA ILE A 50 -2.54 5.65 4.49
C ILE A 50 -2.49 7.13 4.10
N PRO A 51 -1.55 7.92 4.66
CA PRO A 51 -1.31 9.28 4.19
C PRO A 51 -0.97 9.30 2.69
N VAL A 52 -1.68 10.12 1.93
CA VAL A 52 -1.47 10.30 0.49
C VAL A 52 -0.99 11.73 0.23
N TYR A 53 0.18 11.86 -0.39
CA TYR A 53 0.76 13.15 -0.76
C TYR A 53 0.69 13.37 -2.27
N GLU A 54 0.25 14.55 -2.70
CA GLU A 54 0.41 14.96 -4.09
C GLU A 54 1.83 15.51 -4.30
N VAL A 55 2.45 15.11 -5.40
CA VAL A 55 3.83 15.47 -5.75
C VAL A 55 3.91 15.94 -7.19
N ASP A 56 4.96 16.69 -7.49
CA ASP A 56 5.20 17.27 -8.81
C ASP A 56 6.71 17.41 -9.10
N ASP A 57 7.04 18.10 -10.18
CA ASP A 57 8.43 18.34 -10.61
C ASP A 57 9.27 19.19 -9.67
N SER A 58 8.63 19.94 -8.76
CA SER A 58 9.31 20.74 -7.75
C SER A 58 9.58 19.96 -6.47
N THR A 59 8.97 18.77 -6.32
CA THR A 59 9.14 17.94 -5.13
C THR A 59 10.56 17.36 -5.10
N PRO A 60 11.30 17.47 -3.96
CA PRO A 60 12.63 16.88 -3.82
C PRO A 60 12.61 15.37 -4.07
N ARG A 61 13.72 14.85 -4.61
CA ARG A 61 13.85 13.44 -4.97
C ARG A 61 14.82 12.74 -4.05
N TYR A 62 14.42 11.57 -3.59
CA TYR A 62 15.18 10.74 -2.66
C TYR A 62 15.40 9.34 -3.22
N THR A 63 16.42 8.68 -2.69
CA THR A 63 16.58 7.24 -2.81
C THR A 63 15.83 6.58 -1.64
N VAL A 64 14.94 5.65 -1.95
CA VAL A 64 14.25 4.79 -0.98
C VAL A 64 14.92 3.43 -0.99
N HIS A 65 15.77 3.18 0.00
CA HIS A 65 16.50 1.93 0.15
C HIS A 65 15.58 0.78 0.59
N GLN A 66 15.91 -0.44 0.17
CA GLN A 66 15.28 -1.64 0.71
C GLN A 66 15.61 -1.75 2.21
N TRP A 67 14.58 -1.82 3.05
CA TRP A 67 14.71 -2.22 4.44
C TRP A 67 14.34 -3.70 4.55
N ASP A 68 15.35 -4.57 4.63
CA ASP A 68 15.11 -6.00 4.75
C ASP A 68 14.43 -6.36 6.08
N LEU A 69 13.53 -7.34 5.99
CA LEU A 69 13.06 -8.03 7.19
C LEU A 69 14.20 -8.88 7.75
N GLU A 70 14.56 -8.63 9.01
CA GLU A 70 15.34 -9.59 9.77
C GLU A 70 14.58 -10.93 9.80
N PRO A 71 15.21 -12.05 9.40
CA PRO A 71 14.60 -13.36 9.52
C PRO A 71 14.14 -13.57 10.96
N SER A 72 12.87 -13.93 11.14
CA SER A 72 12.35 -14.17 12.48
C SER A 72 13.16 -15.29 13.16
N ARG A 73 13.74 -15.04 14.35
CA ARG A 73 14.56 -16.03 15.10
C ARG A 73 13.77 -17.27 15.55
N ARG A 74 12.45 -17.18 15.51
CA ARG A 74 11.53 -18.32 15.64
C ARG A 74 10.90 -18.46 14.26
N PRO A 75 10.78 -19.66 13.68
CA PRO A 75 10.01 -19.82 12.45
C PRO A 75 8.64 -19.18 12.65
N GLY A 76 8.45 -18.02 12.03
CA GLY A 76 7.32 -17.16 12.33
C GLY A 76 6.03 -17.83 11.88
N ARG A 77 4.89 -17.38 12.45
CA ARG A 77 3.54 -17.61 11.91
C ARG A 77 3.43 -17.35 10.40
N TRP A 78 4.40 -16.59 9.87
CA TRP A 78 4.43 -16.07 8.53
C TRP A 78 5.55 -16.66 7.68
N GLU A 79 6.36 -17.63 8.13
CA GLU A 79 7.25 -18.34 7.19
C GLU A 79 6.44 -19.17 6.18
N PRO A 80 6.81 -19.19 4.88
CA PRO A 80 8.00 -18.62 4.27
C PRO A 80 7.81 -17.21 3.69
N ARG A 81 6.85 -16.41 4.18
CA ARG A 81 6.50 -15.09 3.63
C ARG A 81 7.54 -14.00 3.90
N ASP A 82 8.39 -14.15 4.92
CA ASP A 82 9.44 -13.19 5.25
C ASP A 82 10.42 -12.96 4.08
N LYS A 83 10.59 -13.92 3.15
CA LYS A 83 11.42 -13.78 1.94
C LYS A 83 10.76 -13.06 0.77
N TYR A 84 9.46 -12.74 0.84
CA TYR A 84 8.71 -12.16 -0.26
C TYR A 84 8.54 -10.64 -0.14
N TRP A 85 8.90 -10.03 0.98
CA TRP A 85 8.71 -8.59 1.21
C TRP A 85 9.91 -7.82 0.70
N SER A 86 9.79 -7.39 -0.56
CA SER A 86 10.76 -6.55 -1.23
C SER A 86 10.06 -5.40 -1.97
N GLN A 87 10.84 -4.38 -2.29
CA GLN A 87 10.47 -3.38 -3.26
C GLN A 87 10.27 -4.04 -4.64
N GLY A 88 9.21 -3.62 -5.34
CA GLY A 88 8.92 -4.06 -6.69
C GLY A 88 10.01 -3.63 -7.69
N PRO A 89 10.09 -4.29 -8.86
CA PRO A 89 11.10 -3.97 -9.87
C PRO A 89 11.12 -2.49 -10.24
N GLY A 90 12.30 -1.88 -10.18
CA GLY A 90 12.50 -0.47 -10.57
C GLY A 90 12.05 0.57 -9.54
N PHE A 91 11.58 0.14 -8.36
CA PHE A 91 11.29 1.07 -7.26
C PHE A 91 12.58 1.56 -6.58
N GLY A 92 12.47 2.70 -5.88
CA GLY A 92 13.47 3.15 -4.92
C GLY A 92 14.42 4.22 -5.41
N LYS A 93 14.48 4.50 -6.72
CA LYS A 93 15.30 5.59 -7.26
C LYS A 93 14.43 6.81 -7.61
N ASP A 94 14.95 8.00 -7.30
CA ASP A 94 14.38 9.28 -7.73
C ASP A 94 12.91 9.48 -7.30
N VAL A 95 12.53 8.96 -6.13
CA VAL A 95 11.15 9.03 -5.60
C VAL A 95 10.88 10.46 -5.10
N PRO A 96 9.83 11.15 -5.61
CA PRO A 96 9.52 12.51 -5.19
C PRO A 96 8.83 12.50 -3.82
N ILE A 97 9.51 12.90 -2.75
CA ILE A 97 8.95 12.90 -1.39
C ILE A 97 8.97 14.35 -0.85
N PRO A 98 7.83 14.94 -0.44
CA PRO A 98 7.83 16.25 0.20
C PRO A 98 8.65 16.28 1.49
N ASP A 99 9.36 17.36 1.79
CA ASP A 99 10.15 17.51 3.03
C ASP A 99 9.31 17.34 4.31
N ASN A 100 8.02 17.63 4.23
CA ASN A 100 7.05 17.50 5.33
C ASN A 100 6.28 16.17 5.32
N ALA A 101 6.61 15.25 4.41
CA ALA A 101 5.96 13.96 4.32
C ALA A 101 6.23 13.12 5.58
N LYS A 102 5.17 12.51 6.09
CA LYS A 102 5.21 11.64 7.26
C LYS A 102 4.42 10.38 6.92
N PRO A 103 5.05 9.20 7.04
CA PRO A 103 4.31 7.95 7.05
C PRO A 103 3.30 7.94 8.20
N ASP A 104 2.35 7.00 8.11
CA ASP A 104 1.46 6.75 9.23
C ASP A 104 2.25 6.51 10.54
N PRO A 105 1.80 7.06 11.69
CA PRO A 105 2.52 6.90 12.96
C PRO A 105 2.44 5.49 13.55
N GLY A 106 1.53 4.65 13.05
CA GLY A 106 1.39 3.24 13.38
C GLY A 106 2.58 2.41 12.90
N ALA A 107 2.63 1.16 13.39
CA ALA A 107 3.78 0.28 13.15
C ALA A 107 3.93 -0.19 11.70
N ASP A 108 2.88 -0.06 10.88
CA ASP A 108 2.91 -0.31 9.44
C ASP A 108 3.55 0.84 8.65
N ALA A 109 3.51 2.07 9.17
CA ALA A 109 4.11 3.26 8.60
C ALA A 109 3.90 3.35 7.07
N HIS A 110 2.64 3.18 6.65
CA HIS A 110 2.27 3.25 5.24
C HIS A 110 2.38 4.70 4.76
N MET A 111 2.79 4.89 3.51
CA MET A 111 2.74 6.18 2.83
C MET A 111 2.53 5.98 1.33
N ALA A 112 1.71 6.82 0.71
CA ALA A 112 1.52 6.86 -0.74
C ALA A 112 1.75 8.27 -1.29
N LEU A 113 2.24 8.34 -2.52
CA LEU A 113 2.56 9.57 -3.24
C LEU A 113 1.91 9.50 -4.63
N VAL A 114 1.33 10.59 -5.11
CA VAL A 114 0.70 10.65 -6.44
C VAL A 114 1.15 11.87 -7.24
N ASP A 115 1.71 11.62 -8.42
CA ASP A 115 2.00 12.64 -9.43
C ASP A 115 0.91 12.57 -10.50
N TRP A 116 -0.08 13.45 -10.40
CA TRP A 116 -1.18 13.51 -11.36
C TRP A 116 -0.76 13.98 -12.76
N SER A 117 0.35 14.71 -12.87
CA SER A 117 0.83 15.22 -14.16
C SER A 117 1.49 14.12 -14.98
N ARG A 118 2.22 13.21 -14.30
CA ARG A 118 2.83 12.02 -14.90
C ARG A 118 1.93 10.79 -14.83
N ASN A 119 0.85 10.86 -14.06
CA ASN A 119 -0.05 9.74 -13.81
C ASN A 119 0.69 8.55 -13.17
N ILE A 120 1.49 8.82 -12.13
CA ILE A 120 2.29 7.83 -11.41
C ILE A 120 1.93 7.87 -9.91
N VAL A 121 1.86 6.70 -9.30
CA VAL A 121 1.70 6.51 -7.85
C VAL A 121 2.89 5.73 -7.31
N TRP A 122 3.38 6.13 -6.15
CA TRP A 122 4.30 5.37 -5.32
C TRP A 122 3.57 4.93 -4.05
N ASP A 123 3.68 3.66 -3.69
CA ASP A 123 3.07 3.08 -2.49
C ASP A 123 4.13 2.35 -1.68
N MET A 124 4.23 2.65 -0.39
CA MET A 124 5.28 2.13 0.50
C MET A 124 4.71 1.64 1.81
N TRP A 125 5.17 0.45 2.22
CA TRP A 125 4.94 -0.08 3.56
C TRP A 125 6.22 -0.03 4.39
N ALA A 126 6.06 0.28 5.68
CA ALA A 126 7.12 0.49 6.65
C ALA A 126 8.14 1.55 6.21
N ALA A 127 7.65 2.68 5.71
CA ALA A 127 8.50 3.78 5.26
C ALA A 127 9.11 4.54 6.45
N ARG A 128 10.37 4.94 6.34
CA ARG A 128 11.02 5.84 7.31
C ARG A 128 12.22 6.58 6.71
N ILE A 129 12.61 7.66 7.39
CA ILE A 129 13.84 8.39 7.11
C ILE A 129 15.01 7.68 7.81
N ARG A 130 16.11 7.53 7.08
CA ARG A 130 17.38 6.94 7.54
C ARG A 130 18.25 7.99 8.24
N PRO A 131 19.27 7.56 9.02
CA PRO A 131 20.21 8.49 9.65
C PRO A 131 21.00 9.38 8.67
N ASP A 132 21.17 8.95 7.42
CA ASP A 132 21.84 9.69 6.34
C ASP A 132 20.93 10.72 5.64
N GLY A 133 19.65 10.78 6.00
CA GLY A 133 18.65 11.68 5.43
C GLY A 133 17.93 11.12 4.19
N GLU A 134 18.33 9.96 3.68
CA GLU A 134 17.58 9.23 2.65
C GLU A 134 16.41 8.47 3.26
N TRP A 135 15.65 7.75 2.44
CA TRP A 135 14.49 6.97 2.89
C TRP A 135 14.77 5.47 2.82
N GLU A 136 13.98 4.70 3.55
CA GLU A 136 13.88 3.25 3.35
C GLU A 136 12.46 2.74 3.57
N SER A 137 12.13 1.62 2.94
CA SER A 137 10.85 0.93 3.10
C SER A 137 11.03 -0.59 2.98
N ARG A 138 10.14 -1.36 3.61
CA ARG A 138 10.17 -2.83 3.49
C ARG A 138 9.60 -3.29 2.16
N THR A 139 8.54 -2.62 1.72
CA THR A 139 8.02 -2.78 0.35
C THR A 139 7.83 -1.41 -0.28
N GLY A 140 7.83 -1.39 -1.59
CA GLY A 140 7.62 -0.19 -2.36
C GLY A 140 7.21 -0.57 -3.78
N MET A 141 6.20 0.08 -4.33
CA MET A 141 5.80 -0.13 -5.72
C MET A 141 5.53 1.19 -6.41
N VAL A 142 5.75 1.20 -7.71
CA VAL A 142 5.42 2.32 -8.60
C VAL A 142 4.48 1.82 -9.67
N TYR A 143 3.37 2.53 -9.89
CA TYR A 143 2.35 2.12 -10.86
C TYR A 143 1.63 3.32 -11.47
N ALA A 144 1.03 3.11 -12.64
CA ALA A 144 0.24 4.13 -13.30
C ALA A 144 -1.04 4.42 -12.50
N ALA A 145 -1.35 5.70 -12.28
CA ALA A 145 -2.53 6.09 -11.50
C ALA A 145 -3.84 5.74 -12.21
N ASP A 146 -3.83 5.52 -13.52
CA ASP A 146 -4.98 5.11 -14.35
C ASP A 146 -4.92 3.63 -14.78
N GLY A 147 -4.08 2.81 -14.14
CA GLY A 147 -4.01 1.37 -14.42
C GLY A 147 -5.25 0.60 -13.95
N SER A 148 -5.25 -0.72 -14.12
CA SER A 148 -6.35 -1.59 -13.66
C SER A 148 -6.50 -1.65 -12.13
N GLY A 149 -5.46 -1.27 -11.37
CA GLY A 149 -5.40 -1.48 -9.93
C GLY A 149 -5.36 -2.95 -9.52
N VAL A 150 -5.03 -3.84 -10.46
CA VAL A 150 -4.80 -5.27 -10.26
C VAL A 150 -3.38 -5.58 -10.70
N TRP A 151 -2.57 -6.08 -9.78
CA TRP A 151 -1.21 -6.50 -10.04
C TRP A 151 -1.12 -8.01 -10.13
N ARG A 152 -0.23 -8.53 -10.98
CA ARG A 152 0.02 -9.97 -11.06
C ARG A 152 1.00 -10.34 -9.97
N THR A 153 0.82 -11.52 -9.38
CA THR A 153 1.78 -12.05 -8.41
C THR A 153 3.18 -12.16 -9.00
N ASP A 154 3.29 -12.44 -10.30
CA ASP A 154 4.56 -12.56 -11.01
C ASP A 154 5.28 -11.22 -11.21
N ASP A 155 4.59 -10.09 -11.05
CA ASP A 155 5.21 -8.75 -11.09
C ASP A 155 6.02 -8.48 -9.81
N PHE A 156 5.73 -9.21 -8.74
CA PHE A 156 6.48 -9.20 -7.49
C PHE A 156 7.36 -10.44 -7.50
N ASN A 157 8.67 -10.25 -7.40
CA ASN A 157 9.65 -11.32 -7.56
C ASN A 157 9.65 -12.23 -6.30
N VAL A 158 8.59 -13.00 -6.11
CA VAL A 158 8.35 -13.90 -4.96
C VAL A 158 9.09 -15.22 -5.12
#